data_AF-A0A9D5T7E3-F1
#
_entry.id   AF-A0A9D5T7E3-F1
#
_cell.length_a   1.000
_cell.length_b   1.000
_cell.length_c   1.000
_cell.angle_alpha   90.00
_cell.angle_beta   90.00
_cell.angle_gamma   90.00
#
_symmetry.space_group_name_H-M   'P 1'
#
loop_
_entity.id
_entity.type
_entity.pdbx_description
1 polymer ?
#
loop_
_entity_poly.entity_id
_entity_poly.type
_entity_poly.pdbx_seq_one_letter_code
_entity_poly.pdbx_strand_id
1 'polypeptide(L)'
;MSDSLKINNLFECNVPYLKDFFNNFEFPWEMLPYIKDYIKELLKSNLDGFTEISQGVLVGENVKIHPSAVIEAPAIIGANTEIRPGAFIRGNVITGKGCVIGNSTELKNSILLDGVQIPHYNYVGDSVLGNNAHMGAGAVCSNLKSDKKEITIHANPPIKTGIRKI
;
A
#
# COMPACT_ATOMS: atom_id res chain seq x y z
N MET A 1 23.99 -10.14 -1.39
CA MET A 1 23.61 -8.71 -1.52
C MET A 1 22.21 -8.53 -2.09
N SER A 2 21.76 -9.38 -3.03
CA SER A 2 20.36 -9.43 -3.46
C SER A 2 19.42 -10.03 -2.40
N ASP A 3 19.90 -11.00 -1.62
CA ASP A 3 19.06 -11.65 -0.60
C ASP A 3 18.47 -10.69 0.42
N SER A 4 19.19 -9.64 0.84
CA SER A 4 18.67 -8.63 1.79
C SER A 4 17.50 -7.82 1.25
N LEU A 5 17.20 -7.90 -0.05
CA LEU A 5 16.07 -7.23 -0.69
C LEU A 5 14.82 -8.11 -0.76
N LYS A 6 14.89 -9.37 -0.33
CA LYS A 6 13.74 -10.27 -0.30
C LYS A 6 12.72 -9.80 0.72
N ILE A 7 11.44 -10.09 0.45
CA ILE A 7 10.32 -9.69 1.31
C ILE A 7 10.57 -10.06 2.77
N ASN A 8 10.96 -11.31 3.05
CA ASN A 8 11.15 -11.82 4.41
C ASN A 8 12.33 -11.18 5.15
N ASN A 9 13.21 -10.46 4.45
CA ASN A 9 14.32 -9.72 5.05
C ASN A 9 14.01 -8.23 5.25
N LEU A 10 13.01 -7.70 4.54
CA LEU A 10 12.61 -6.30 4.61
C LEU A 10 11.36 -6.07 5.45
N PHE A 11 10.45 -7.05 5.48
CA PHE A 11 9.13 -6.91 6.05
C PHE A 11 8.77 -8.09 6.92
N GLU A 12 8.08 -7.77 8.03
CA GLU A 12 7.36 -8.74 8.83
C GLU A 12 5.85 -8.51 8.60
N CYS A 13 5.20 -9.34 7.79
CA CYS A 13 3.79 -9.15 7.48
C CYS A 13 2.90 -9.77 8.57
N ASN A 14 2.49 -8.94 9.53
CA ASN A 14 1.56 -9.32 10.60
C ASN A 14 0.09 -9.03 10.28
N VAL A 15 -0.19 -8.48 9.09
CA VAL A 15 -1.54 -8.19 8.61
C VAL A 15 -2.20 -9.51 8.16
N PRO A 16 -3.27 -9.99 8.83
CA PRO A 16 -3.79 -11.34 8.60
C PRO A 16 -4.20 -11.62 7.15
N TYR A 17 -4.86 -10.66 6.50
CA TYR A 17 -5.34 -10.75 5.12
C TYR A 17 -4.30 -10.35 4.06
N LEU A 18 -3.02 -10.21 4.42
CA LEU A 18 -1.92 -10.01 3.47
C LEU A 18 -0.88 -11.14 3.52
N LYS A 19 -0.92 -11.99 4.54
CA LYS A 19 0.13 -12.98 4.80
C LYS A 19 0.36 -13.92 3.60
N ASP A 20 -0.72 -14.47 3.06
CA ASP A 20 -0.63 -15.39 1.91
C ASP A 20 -0.14 -14.67 0.65
N PHE A 21 -0.54 -13.41 0.46
CA PHE A 21 -0.08 -12.60 -0.66
C PHE A 21 1.43 -12.36 -0.60
N PHE A 22 1.97 -12.00 0.57
CA PHE A 22 3.41 -11.79 0.75
C PHE A 22 4.22 -13.07 0.52
N ASN A 23 3.68 -14.24 0.88
CA ASN A 23 4.36 -15.53 0.70
C ASN A 23 4.46 -15.97 -0.77
N ASN A 24 3.69 -15.37 -1.68
CA ASN A 24 3.66 -15.75 -3.10
C ASN A 24 4.79 -15.10 -3.93
N PHE A 25 5.57 -14.19 -3.35
CA PHE A 25 6.59 -13.41 -4.07
C PHE A 25 7.93 -13.44 -3.34
N GLU A 26 9.01 -13.24 -4.08
CA GLU A 26 10.36 -13.20 -3.52
C GLU A 26 10.78 -11.77 -3.19
N PHE A 27 10.45 -10.82 -4.07
CA PHE A 27 10.78 -9.41 -3.94
C PHE A 27 9.55 -8.51 -3.83
N PRO A 28 9.62 -7.38 -3.09
CA PRO A 28 8.45 -6.56 -2.80
C PRO A 28 7.76 -5.97 -4.02
N TRP A 29 8.53 -5.60 -5.04
CA TRP A 29 7.98 -4.99 -6.26
C TRP A 29 7.18 -5.95 -7.12
N GLU A 30 7.38 -7.26 -6.95
CA GLU A 30 6.65 -8.29 -7.71
C GLU A 30 5.17 -8.31 -7.34
N MET A 31 4.83 -7.86 -6.13
CA MET A 31 3.44 -7.75 -5.67
C MET A 31 2.65 -6.64 -6.37
N LEU A 32 3.31 -5.53 -6.76
CA LEU A 32 2.66 -4.29 -7.19
C LEU A 32 1.67 -4.47 -8.36
N PRO A 33 1.95 -5.27 -9.40
CA PRO A 33 1.01 -5.51 -10.49
C PRO A 33 -0.25 -6.28 -10.07
N TYR A 34 -0.17 -7.04 -8.97
CA TYR A 34 -1.22 -7.97 -8.54
C TYR A 34 -2.12 -7.41 -7.43
N ILE A 35 -1.79 -6.25 -6.85
CA ILE A 35 -2.57 -5.64 -5.75
C ILE A 35 -4.06 -5.53 -6.12
N LYS A 36 -4.37 -5.06 -7.33
CA LYS A 36 -5.76 -4.89 -7.78
C LYS A 36 -6.54 -6.19 -7.75
N ASP A 37 -5.95 -7.26 -8.28
CA ASP A 37 -6.64 -8.55 -8.39
C ASP A 37 -6.73 -9.23 -7.02
N TYR A 38 -5.72 -9.06 -6.17
CA TYR A 38 -5.78 -9.51 -4.78
C TYR A 38 -6.89 -8.84 -3.99
N ILE A 39 -7.09 -7.52 -4.13
CA ILE A 39 -8.22 -6.84 -3.47
C ILE A 39 -9.56 -7.40 -3.96
N LYS A 40 -9.70 -7.74 -5.25
CA LYS A 40 -10.95 -8.36 -5.75
C LYS A 40 -11.18 -9.75 -5.15
N GLU A 41 -10.14 -10.50 -4.83
CA GLU A 41 -10.25 -11.77 -4.12
C GLU A 41 -10.69 -11.54 -2.68
N LEU A 42 -10.09 -10.55 -1.99
CA LEU A 42 -10.49 -10.15 -0.64
C LEU A 42 -11.94 -9.66 -0.59
N LEU A 43 -12.40 -8.91 -1.59
CA LEU A 43 -13.80 -8.44 -1.69
C LEU A 43 -14.81 -9.58 -1.83
N LYS A 44 -14.41 -10.70 -2.42
CA LYS A 44 -15.25 -11.92 -2.49
C LYS A 44 -15.17 -12.75 -1.20
N SER A 45 -14.20 -12.45 -0.35
CA SER A 45 -13.95 -13.16 0.90
C SER A 45 -14.72 -12.48 2.02
N ASN A 46 -15.31 -13.24 2.93
CA ASN A 46 -15.99 -12.66 4.09
C ASN A 46 -14.95 -12.27 5.16
N LEU A 47 -14.26 -11.15 4.97
CA LEU A 47 -13.26 -10.65 5.92
C LEU A 47 -13.94 -10.22 7.22
N ASP A 48 -13.62 -10.94 8.30
CA ASP A 48 -14.16 -10.67 9.62
C ASP A 48 -13.74 -9.28 10.14
N GLY A 49 -14.69 -8.54 10.72
CA GLY A 49 -14.47 -7.17 11.20
C GLY A 49 -14.36 -6.10 10.10
N PHE A 50 -14.72 -6.40 8.85
CA PHE A 50 -14.77 -5.43 7.75
C PHE A 50 -16.21 -5.16 7.29
N THR A 51 -16.47 -3.91 6.89
CA THR A 51 -17.73 -3.48 6.28
C THR A 51 -17.45 -2.83 4.92
N GLU A 52 -18.26 -3.14 3.92
CA GLU A 52 -18.22 -2.45 2.62
C GLU A 52 -18.97 -1.12 2.71
N ILE A 53 -18.25 0.00 2.61
CA ILE A 53 -18.86 1.35 2.71
C ILE A 53 -19.28 1.90 1.36
N SER A 54 -18.74 1.34 0.28
CA SER A 54 -19.07 1.62 -1.11
C SER A 54 -18.55 0.46 -1.97
N GLN A 55 -19.13 0.26 -3.15
CA GLN A 55 -18.76 -0.85 -4.03
C GLN A 55 -17.24 -0.94 -4.25
N GLY A 56 -16.63 -2.02 -3.77
CA GLY A 56 -15.20 -2.29 -3.89
C GLY A 56 -14.30 -1.68 -2.80
N VAL A 57 -14.87 -1.12 -1.73
CA VAL A 57 -14.12 -0.52 -0.61
C VAL A 57 -14.53 -1.15 0.72
N LEU A 58 -13.63 -1.97 1.29
CA LEU A 58 -13.79 -2.54 2.62
C LEU A 58 -13.06 -1.71 3.66
N VAL A 59 -13.69 -1.52 4.81
CA VAL A 59 -13.17 -0.75 5.93
C VAL A 59 -13.31 -1.56 7.22
N GLY A 60 -12.21 -1.70 7.96
CA GLY A 60 -12.18 -2.37 9.25
C GLY A 60 -12.84 -1.56 10.36
N GLU A 61 -12.98 -2.17 11.53
CA GLU A 61 -13.56 -1.51 12.70
C GLU A 61 -12.84 -0.21 13.10
N ASN A 62 -13.61 0.76 13.59
CA ASN A 62 -13.11 2.01 14.19
C ASN A 62 -12.25 2.88 13.26
N VAL A 63 -12.33 2.70 11.94
CA VAL A 63 -11.68 3.61 10.98
C VAL A 63 -12.37 4.96 11.02
N LYS A 64 -11.58 6.02 11.06
CA LYS A 64 -12.05 7.41 11.05
C LYS A 64 -11.79 8.01 9.69
N ILE A 65 -12.85 8.38 8.98
CA ILE A 65 -12.76 8.97 7.64
C ILE A 65 -13.27 10.40 7.71
N HIS A 66 -12.41 11.36 7.39
CA HIS A 66 -12.83 12.75 7.30
C HIS A 66 -13.79 12.94 6.11
N PRO A 67 -14.87 13.76 6.23
CA PRO A 67 -15.87 13.92 5.17
C PRO A 67 -15.36 14.39 3.80
N SER A 68 -14.20 15.05 3.78
CA SER A 68 -13.56 15.53 2.54
C SER A 68 -12.56 14.56 1.91
N ALA A 69 -12.31 13.40 2.54
CA ALA A 69 -11.45 12.39 1.97
C ALA A 69 -12.17 11.66 0.83
N VAL A 70 -11.42 11.30 -0.22
CA VAL A 70 -11.93 10.54 -1.35
C VAL A 70 -11.25 9.19 -1.38
N ILE A 71 -12.06 8.13 -1.46
CA ILE A 71 -11.60 6.74 -1.55
C ILE A 71 -12.20 6.12 -2.81
N GLU A 72 -11.36 5.93 -3.82
CA GLU A 72 -11.70 5.21 -5.04
C GLU A 72 -11.45 3.71 -4.86
N ALA A 73 -12.34 2.90 -5.44
CA ALA A 73 -12.20 1.46 -5.45
C ALA A 73 -11.12 0.99 -6.45
N PRO A 74 -10.53 -0.21 -6.24
CA PRO A 74 -10.73 -1.07 -5.08
C PRO A 74 -9.80 -0.68 -3.91
N ALA A 75 -10.26 -0.78 -2.66
CA ALA A 75 -9.44 -0.47 -1.50
C ALA A 75 -9.83 -1.30 -0.26
N ILE A 76 -8.83 -1.62 0.57
CA ILE A 76 -8.99 -2.25 1.88
C ILE A 76 -8.36 -1.35 2.94
N ILE A 77 -9.16 -0.84 3.87
CA ILE A 77 -8.71 0.04 4.94
C ILE A 77 -8.72 -0.71 6.27
N GLY A 78 -7.55 -0.99 6.86
CA GLY A 78 -7.43 -1.74 8.10
C GLY A 78 -7.96 -0.98 9.31
N ALA A 79 -8.38 -1.75 10.33
CA ALA A 79 -9.02 -1.22 11.54
C ALA A 79 -8.22 -0.10 12.23
N ASN A 80 -8.90 0.83 12.90
CA ASN A 80 -8.32 1.98 13.61
C ASN A 80 -7.50 2.95 12.74
N THR A 81 -7.53 2.82 11.41
CA THR A 81 -6.87 3.77 10.51
C THR A 81 -7.56 5.13 10.54
N GLU A 82 -6.77 6.20 10.49
CA GLU A 82 -7.25 7.57 10.38
C GLU A 82 -7.00 8.12 8.97
N ILE A 83 -8.07 8.50 8.28
CA ILE A 83 -8.02 9.17 6.98
C ILE A 83 -8.43 10.63 7.18
N ARG A 84 -7.46 11.52 6.99
CA ARG A 84 -7.53 12.95 7.31
C ARG A 84 -8.08 13.80 6.15
N PRO A 85 -8.33 15.11 6.36
CA PRO A 85 -8.94 15.95 5.34
C PRO A 85 -8.23 15.94 4.00
N GLY A 86 -8.98 15.87 2.90
CA GLY A 86 -8.44 15.95 1.55
C GLY A 86 -7.52 14.80 1.14
N ALA A 87 -7.39 13.75 1.95
CA ALA A 87 -6.71 12.52 1.54
C ALA A 87 -7.37 11.94 0.29
N PHE A 88 -6.57 11.48 -0.66
CA PHE A 88 -7.05 10.91 -1.92
C PHE A 88 -6.46 9.52 -2.14
N ILE A 89 -7.30 8.50 -1.95
CA ILE A 89 -6.95 7.11 -2.22
C ILE A 89 -7.48 6.76 -3.61
N ARG A 90 -6.58 6.60 -4.59
CA ARG A 90 -6.90 6.38 -6.01
C ARG A 90 -7.14 4.92 -6.40
N GLY A 91 -7.48 4.10 -5.42
CA GLY A 91 -7.65 2.66 -5.57
C GLY A 91 -6.34 1.87 -5.64
N ASN A 92 -6.51 0.56 -5.63
CA ASN A 92 -5.49 -0.46 -5.45
C ASN A 92 -4.67 -0.22 -4.16
N VAL A 93 -5.33 0.12 -3.06
CA VAL A 93 -4.64 0.41 -1.80
C VAL A 93 -5.09 -0.57 -0.73
N ILE A 94 -4.12 -1.14 -0.04
CA ILE A 94 -4.34 -1.98 1.14
C ILE A 94 -3.58 -1.33 2.30
N THR A 95 -4.25 -1.17 3.44
CA THR A 95 -3.62 -0.69 4.67
C THR A 95 -3.81 -1.71 5.78
N GLY A 96 -2.78 -1.94 6.58
CA GLY A 96 -2.88 -2.61 7.87
C GLY A 96 -3.64 -1.77 8.90
N LYS A 97 -3.63 -2.20 10.16
CA LYS A 97 -4.32 -1.48 11.23
C LYS A 97 -3.56 -0.23 11.69
N GLY A 98 -4.28 0.75 12.20
CA GLY A 98 -3.70 1.92 12.88
C GLY A 98 -2.86 2.82 11.97
N CYS A 99 -3.09 2.81 10.67
CA CYS A 99 -2.38 3.69 9.74
C CYS A 99 -2.89 5.14 9.88
N VAL A 100 -2.06 6.10 9.46
CA VAL A 100 -2.45 7.51 9.33
C VAL A 100 -2.25 7.94 7.89
N ILE A 101 -3.37 8.19 7.19
CA ILE A 101 -3.38 8.79 5.86
C ILE A 101 -3.71 10.26 6.01
N GLY A 102 -2.69 11.06 5.74
CA GLY A 102 -2.58 12.46 6.09
C GLY A 102 -3.41 13.48 5.32
N ASN A 103 -3.33 14.73 5.77
CA ASN A 103 -3.95 15.86 5.08
C ASN A 103 -3.38 15.97 3.65
N SER A 104 -4.28 16.00 2.65
CA SER A 104 -3.93 16.10 1.23
C SER A 104 -2.86 15.09 0.78
N THR A 105 -2.83 13.92 1.42
CA THR A 105 -1.97 12.81 1.03
C THR A 105 -2.65 12.00 -0.07
N GLU A 106 -1.92 11.70 -1.14
CA GLU A 106 -2.38 10.86 -2.24
C GLU A 106 -1.72 9.47 -2.19
N LEU A 107 -2.54 8.43 -2.29
CA LEU A 107 -2.13 7.03 -2.35
C LEU A 107 -2.64 6.39 -3.64
N LYS A 108 -1.81 5.53 -4.24
CA LYS A 108 -2.21 4.77 -5.43
C LYS A 108 -1.40 3.48 -5.56
N ASN A 109 -2.06 2.34 -5.73
CA ASN A 109 -1.37 1.06 -5.99
C ASN A 109 -0.31 0.72 -4.93
N SER A 110 -0.67 0.82 -3.65
CA SER A 110 0.29 0.75 -2.54
C SER A 110 -0.19 -0.13 -1.40
N ILE A 111 0.75 -0.76 -0.71
CA ILE A 111 0.52 -1.54 0.50
C ILE A 111 1.17 -0.80 1.68
N LEU A 112 0.38 -0.50 2.70
CA LEU A 112 0.86 0.01 3.97
C LEU A 112 0.67 -1.08 5.01
N LEU A 113 1.74 -1.51 5.68
CA LEU A 113 1.62 -2.42 6.82
C LEU A 113 1.16 -1.69 8.09
N ASP A 114 1.11 -2.39 9.22
CA ASP A 114 0.54 -1.86 10.46
C ASP A 114 1.26 -0.59 10.93
N GLY A 115 0.48 0.39 11.39
CA GLY A 115 1.00 1.60 12.03
C GLY A 115 1.73 2.59 11.11
N VAL A 116 1.66 2.42 9.78
CA VAL A 116 2.31 3.36 8.84
C VAL A 116 1.70 4.76 8.94
N GLN A 117 2.54 5.79 8.92
CA GLN A 117 2.13 7.19 9.01
C GLN A 117 2.66 8.03 7.84
N ILE A 118 1.74 8.52 7.02
CA ILE A 118 2.00 9.44 5.89
C ILE A 118 1.17 10.73 6.06
N PRO A 119 1.50 11.54 7.08
CA PRO A 119 0.56 12.44 7.74
C PRO A 119 0.27 13.75 6.98
N HIS A 120 1.12 14.18 6.05
CA HIS A 120 1.06 15.54 5.51
C HIS A 120 1.58 15.61 4.07
N TYR A 121 0.68 15.89 3.12
CA TYR A 121 1.02 16.24 1.74
C TYR A 121 1.92 15.21 1.04
N ASN A 122 1.76 13.92 1.35
CA ASN A 122 2.58 12.86 0.78
C ASN A 122 1.99 12.39 -0.55
N TYR A 123 2.85 11.95 -1.46
CA TYR A 123 2.45 11.11 -2.60
C TYR A 123 3.14 9.76 -2.50
N VAL A 124 2.35 8.68 -2.46
CA VAL A 124 2.84 7.30 -2.34
C VAL A 124 2.16 6.43 -3.40
N GLY A 125 2.84 6.28 -4.53
CA GLY A 125 2.37 5.51 -5.67
C GLY A 125 3.24 4.29 -5.94
N ASP A 126 2.61 3.13 -6.18
CA ASP A 126 3.31 1.90 -6.58
C ASP A 126 4.34 1.41 -5.51
N SER A 127 4.01 1.49 -4.22
CA SER A 127 4.97 1.26 -3.12
C SER A 127 4.50 0.26 -2.05
N VAL A 128 5.45 -0.29 -1.30
CA VAL A 128 5.20 -1.09 -0.08
C VAL A 128 5.89 -0.42 1.10
N LEU A 129 5.12 0.00 2.11
CA LEU A 129 5.62 0.62 3.33
C LEU A 129 5.54 -0.37 4.51
N GLY A 130 6.68 -0.59 5.16
CA GLY A 130 6.81 -1.54 6.27
C GLY A 130 6.16 -1.06 7.57
N ASN A 131 6.03 -1.94 8.56
CA ASN A 131 5.36 -1.59 9.82
C ASN A 131 5.98 -0.35 10.46
N ASN A 132 5.13 0.55 10.97
CA ASN A 132 5.51 1.78 11.64
C ASN A 132 6.37 2.73 10.79
N ALA A 133 6.46 2.54 9.47
CA ALA A 133 7.15 3.47 8.60
C ALA A 133 6.50 4.85 8.69
N HIS A 134 7.33 5.89 8.71
CA HIS A 134 6.88 7.26 8.81
C HIS A 134 7.49 8.11 7.70
N MET A 135 6.65 8.84 6.97
CA MET A 135 7.11 9.82 5.97
C MET A 135 7.06 11.23 6.53
N GLY A 136 8.14 11.98 6.30
CA GLY A 136 8.16 13.42 6.54
C GLY A 136 7.14 14.16 5.68
N ALA A 137 6.72 15.34 6.13
CA ALA A 137 5.75 16.17 5.40
C ALA A 137 6.27 16.50 4.00
N GLY A 138 5.42 16.35 2.98
CA GLY A 138 5.77 16.66 1.59
C GLY A 138 6.72 15.64 0.93
N ALA A 139 7.10 14.56 1.62
CA ALA A 139 7.90 13.50 1.00
C ALA A 139 7.08 12.75 -0.07
N VAL A 140 7.75 12.45 -1.20
CA VAL A 140 7.13 11.90 -2.41
C VAL A 140 7.90 10.66 -2.86
N CYS A 141 7.18 9.57 -3.12
CA CYS A 141 7.69 8.39 -3.84
C CYS A 141 7.58 8.64 -5.34
N SER A 142 8.69 8.99 -6.00
CA SER A 142 8.72 9.11 -7.46
C SER A 142 8.68 7.73 -8.08
N ASN A 143 7.60 7.42 -8.81
CA ASN A 143 7.29 6.08 -9.27
C ASN A 143 7.45 5.87 -10.78
N LEU A 144 8.09 6.79 -11.50
CA LEU A 144 8.31 6.63 -12.93
C LEU A 144 9.63 7.29 -13.31
N LYS A 145 10.52 6.52 -13.94
CA LYS A 145 11.76 7.04 -14.48
C LYS A 145 11.48 8.07 -15.58
N SER A 146 12.32 9.10 -15.66
CA SER A 146 12.23 10.13 -16.71
C SER A 146 12.32 9.54 -18.13
N ASP A 147 13.12 8.49 -18.30
CA ASP A 147 13.28 7.77 -19.57
C ASP A 147 12.15 6.77 -19.88
N LYS A 148 11.21 6.57 -18.93
CA LYS A 148 10.08 5.64 -19.00
C LYS A 148 10.47 4.18 -19.30
N LYS A 149 11.75 3.83 -19.16
CA LYS A 149 12.23 2.46 -19.35
C LYS A 149 11.89 1.59 -18.15
N GLU A 150 12.09 0.29 -18.32
CA GLU A 150 12.05 -0.69 -17.24
C GLU A 150 12.96 -0.26 -16.08
N ILE A 151 12.52 -0.56 -14.86
CA ILE A 151 13.29 -0.32 -13.65
C ILE A 151 14.31 -1.45 -13.47
N THR A 152 15.51 -1.08 -13.03
CA THR A 152 16.54 -2.02 -12.61
C THR A 152 16.93 -1.67 -11.18
N ILE A 153 16.85 -2.65 -10.29
CA ILE A 153 17.34 -2.49 -8.91
C ILE A 153 18.85 -2.64 -8.95
N HIS A 154 19.54 -1.62 -8.44
CA HIS A 154 20.99 -1.55 -8.36
C HIS A 154 21.50 -2.40 -7.19
N ALA A 155 21.35 -3.72 -7.31
CA ALA A 155 21.96 -4.72 -6.44
C ALA A 155 23.20 -5.31 -7.11
N ASN A 156 23.87 -6.23 -6.41
CA ASN A 156 24.97 -7.01 -6.97
C ASN A 156 24.62 -8.51 -6.95
N PRO A 157 24.28 -9.12 -8.12
CA PRO A 157 24.16 -8.50 -9.46
C PRO A 157 22.89 -7.62 -9.60
N PRO A 158 22.82 -6.73 -10.62
CA PRO A 158 21.63 -5.92 -10.88
C PRO A 158 20.39 -6.78 -11.21
N ILE A 159 19.22 -6.34 -10.77
CA ILE A 159 17.95 -7.10 -10.94
C ILE A 159 17.01 -6.30 -11.84
N LYS A 160 16.60 -6.89 -12.96
CA LYS A 160 15.55 -6.34 -13.83
C LYS A 160 14.18 -6.66 -13.24
N THR A 161 13.31 -5.66 -13.08
CA THR A 161 12.04 -5.86 -12.37
C THR A 161 10.87 -6.23 -13.26
N GLY A 162 11.00 -6.12 -14.58
CA GLY A 162 9.90 -6.31 -15.53
C GLY A 162 8.85 -5.20 -15.52
N ILE A 163 8.97 -4.21 -14.63
CA ILE A 163 7.98 -3.14 -14.43
C ILE A 163 8.58 -1.75 -14.67
N ARG A 164 7.71 -0.77 -14.95
CA ARG A 164 8.09 0.63 -15.21
C ARG A 164 7.81 1.57 -14.04
N LYS A 165 7.16 1.08 -12.97
CA LYS A 165 6.83 1.86 -11.77
C LYS A 165 7.14 1.07 -10.49
N ILE A 166 7.72 1.74 -9.49
CA ILE A 166 8.03 1.27 -8.11
C ILE A 166 8.13 2.49 -7.18
#